data_AF-A0AA88CZE1-F1
#
_entry.id   AF-A0AA88CZE1-F1
#
_cell.length_a   1.000
_cell.length_b   1.000
_cell.length_c   1.000
_cell.angle_alpha   90.00
_cell.angle_beta   90.00
_cell.angle_gamma   90.00
#
_symmetry.space_group_name_H-M   'P 1'
#
loop_
_entity.id
_entity.type
_entity.pdbx_description
1 polymer ?
#
loop_
_entity_poly.entity_id
_entity_poly.type
_entity_poly.pdbx_seq_one_letter_code
_entity_poly.pdbx_strand_id
1 'polypeptide(L)'
;MRSPNFTHHVGYLEEEAIHSCSEFLEELDKGNIENIPAPAISIDCLQLSAETMLRDVVMVIKADEFHHHDANHFASVSIYLL
;
A
#
# COMPACT_ATOMS: atom_id res chain seq x y z
N MET A 1 -9.78 21.54 -11.64
CA MET A 1 -8.86 21.48 -12.79
C MET A 1 -7.71 20.55 -12.42
N ARG A 2 -7.82 19.26 -12.74
CA ARG A 2 -6.77 18.24 -12.50
C ARG A 2 -5.94 18.19 -13.79
N SER A 3 -4.64 18.43 -13.69
CA SER A 3 -3.73 18.38 -14.83
C SER A 3 -3.39 16.91 -15.17
N PRO A 4 -3.37 16.52 -16.46
CA PRO A 4 -3.22 15.11 -16.88
C PRO A 4 -1.77 14.58 -16.80
N ASN A 5 -0.83 15.36 -16.26
CA ASN A 5 0.60 15.00 -16.17
C ASN A 5 1.05 14.55 -14.77
N PHE A 6 0.20 14.72 -13.74
CA PHE A 6 0.53 14.33 -12.36
C PHE A 6 0.24 12.85 -12.10
N THR A 7 -0.76 12.31 -12.78
CA THR A 7 -1.23 10.92 -12.64
C THR A 7 -0.16 9.89 -13.01
N HIS A 8 0.71 10.20 -13.97
CA HIS A 8 1.82 9.30 -14.35
C HIS A 8 2.96 9.26 -13.33
N HIS A 9 3.17 10.33 -12.55
CA HIS A 9 4.16 10.32 -11.46
C HIS A 9 3.64 9.55 -10.24
N VAL A 10 2.33 9.61 -10.00
CA VAL A 10 1.69 8.90 -8.89
C VAL A 10 1.67 7.39 -9.14
N GLY A 11 1.40 6.94 -10.38
CA GLY A 11 1.45 5.50 -10.71
C GLY A 11 2.83 4.86 -10.48
N TYR A 12 3.92 5.57 -10.80
CA TYR A 12 5.29 5.08 -10.50
C TYR A 12 5.56 4.99 -8.99
N LEU A 13 5.04 5.94 -8.21
CA LEU A 13 5.18 5.92 -6.74
C LEU A 13 4.38 4.78 -6.11
N GLU A 14 3.21 4.45 -6.67
CA GLU A 14 2.39 3.31 -6.25
C GLU A 14 3.09 1.97 -6.58
N GLU A 15 3.69 1.82 -7.76
CA GLU A 15 4.46 0.63 -8.14
C GLU A 15 5.70 0.42 -7.23
N GLU A 16 6.44 1.48 -6.93
CA GLU A 16 7.60 1.43 -6.03
C GLU A 16 7.20 1.15 -4.57
N ALA A 17 6.02 1.62 -4.13
CA ALA A 17 5.49 1.33 -2.80
C ALA A 17 5.11 -0.15 -2.64
N ILE A 18 4.47 -0.74 -3.67
CA ILE A 18 4.14 -2.18 -3.69
C ILE A 18 5.43 -3.03 -3.70
N HIS A 19 6.44 -2.63 -4.48
CA HIS A 19 7.73 -3.31 -4.51
C HIS A 19 8.42 -3.26 -3.14
N SER A 20 8.52 -2.06 -2.55
CA SER A 20 9.14 -1.84 -1.24
C SER A 20 8.43 -2.63 -0.13
N CYS A 21 7.10 -2.69 -0.13
CA CYS A 21 6.35 -3.50 0.83
C CYS A 21 6.61 -5.01 0.65
N SER A 22 6.86 -5.46 -0.58
CA SER A 22 7.19 -6.86 -0.88
C SER A 22 8.56 -7.23 -0.33
N GLU A 23 9.57 -6.41 -0.58
CA GLU A 23 10.92 -6.60 -0.03
C GLU A 23 10.91 -6.59 1.50
N PHE A 24 10.16 -5.66 2.11
CA PHE A 24 10.07 -5.58 3.57
C PHE A 24 9.43 -6.84 4.19
N LEU A 25 8.39 -7.39 3.56
CA LEU A 25 7.78 -8.67 3.98
C LEU A 25 8.77 -9.84 3.84
N GLU A 26 9.57 -9.85 2.77
CA GLU A 26 10.58 -10.90 2.57
C GLU A 26 11.66 -10.85 3.65
N GLU A 27 12.12 -9.66 4.02
CA GLU A 27 13.13 -9.50 5.09
C GLU A 27 12.57 -9.84 6.48
N LEU A 28 11.27 -9.60 6.73
CA LEU A 28 10.56 -10.10 7.91
C LEU A 28 10.47 -11.63 7.91
N ASP A 29 10.11 -12.24 6.78
CA ASP A 29 9.94 -13.69 6.65
C ASP A 29 11.29 -14.44 6.74
N LYS A 30 12.39 -13.82 6.31
CA LYS A 30 13.76 -14.31 6.52
C LYS A 30 14.25 -14.17 7.97
N GLY A 31 13.56 -13.37 8.79
CA GLY A 31 13.98 -13.04 10.15
C GLY A 31 15.13 -12.03 10.23
N ASN A 32 15.43 -11.33 9.14
CA ASN A 32 16.41 -10.23 9.12
C ASN A 32 15.87 -8.99 9.84
N ILE A 33 14.55 -8.83 9.85
CA ILE A 33 13.82 -7.81 10.60
C ILE A 33 12.96 -8.53 11.64
N GLU A 34 13.01 -8.05 12.89
CA GLU A 34 12.19 -8.61 13.96
C GLU A 34 10.71 -8.25 13.74
N ASN A 35 9.84 -9.26 13.75
CA ASN A 35 8.40 -9.05 13.73
C ASN A 35 7.92 -8.67 15.14
N ILE A 36 7.94 -7.38 15.44
CA ILE A 36 7.49 -6.80 16.71
C ILE A 36 5.99 -6.49 16.69
N PRO A 37 5.35 -6.25 17.85
CA PRO A 37 4.00 -5.71 17.91
C PRO A 37 3.89 -4.40 17.12
N ALA A 38 2.75 -4.21 16.46
CA ALA A 38 2.50 -3.01 15.68
C ALA A 38 2.57 -1.74 16.56
N PRO A 39 3.13 -0.63 16.04
CA PRO A 39 3.09 0.65 16.72
C PRO A 39 1.66 1.08 17.02
N ALA A 40 1.40 1.66 18.20
CA ALA A 40 0.07 2.12 18.60
C ALA A 40 -0.58 3.07 17.58
N ILE A 41 0.22 3.94 16.96
CA ILE A 41 -0.26 4.83 15.89
C ILE A 41 -0.80 4.07 14.68
N SER A 42 -0.20 2.93 14.32
CA SER A 42 -0.66 2.10 13.21
C SER A 42 -1.96 1.38 13.58
N ILE A 43 -2.07 0.91 14.83
CA ILE A 43 -3.30 0.31 15.35
C ILE A 43 -4.46 1.29 15.28
N ASP A 44 -4.26 2.50 15.78
CA ASP A 44 -5.30 3.52 15.86
C ASP A 44 -5.72 4.01 14.47
N CYS A 45 -4.76 4.29 13.59
CA CYS A 45 -5.03 4.83 12.25
C CYS A 45 -5.66 3.81 11.31
N LEU A 46 -5.25 2.54 11.38
CA LEU A 46 -5.74 1.46 10.51
C LEU A 46 -6.86 0.64 11.17
N GLN A 47 -7.27 0.99 12.39
CA GLN A 47 -8.31 0.30 13.18
C GLN A 47 -8.04 -1.20 13.33
N LEU A 48 -6.79 -1.56 13.64
CA LEU A 48 -6.34 -2.94 13.78
C LEU A 48 -6.52 -3.46 15.21
N SER A 49 -6.29 -4.76 15.42
CA SER A 49 -6.32 -5.34 16.76
C SER A 49 -5.09 -4.91 17.56
N ALA A 50 -5.20 -4.75 18.88
CA ALA A 50 -4.06 -4.41 19.73
C ALA A 50 -2.93 -5.48 19.71
N GLU A 51 -3.26 -6.70 19.29
CA GLU A 51 -2.32 -7.82 19.14
C GLU A 51 -1.74 -7.94 17.72
N THR A 52 -2.04 -7.00 16.83
CA THR A 52 -1.54 -6.99 15.46
C THR A 52 -0.01 -6.83 15.44
N MET A 53 0.65 -7.58 14.57
CA MET A 53 2.10 -7.56 14.42
C MET A 53 2.52 -6.63 13.28
N LEU A 54 3.79 -6.23 13.27
CA LEU A 54 4.37 -5.37 12.23
C LEU A 54 4.14 -5.94 10.83
N ARG A 55 4.28 -7.26 10.66
CA ARG A 55 4.00 -7.95 9.39
C ARG A 55 2.56 -7.73 8.91
N ASP A 56 1.59 -7.77 9.81
CA ASP A 56 0.17 -7.61 9.46
C ASP A 56 -0.12 -6.17 9.03
N VAL A 57 0.51 -5.18 9.68
CA VAL A 57 0.43 -3.77 9.27
C VAL A 57 0.93 -3.59 7.84
N VAL A 58 2.08 -4.18 7.50
CA VAL A 58 2.67 -4.07 6.15
C VAL A 58 1.80 -4.78 5.11
N MET A 59 1.15 -5.89 5.47
CA MET A 59 0.18 -6.54 4.57
C MET A 59 -1.05 -5.66 4.33
N VAL A 60 -1.57 -4.99 5.36
CA VAL A 60 -2.72 -4.07 5.22
C VAL A 60 -2.36 -2.89 4.32
N ILE A 61 -1.18 -2.28 4.52
CA ILE A 61 -0.70 -1.19 3.67
C ILE A 61 -0.54 -1.66 2.22
N LYS A 62 0.08 -2.82 1.99
CA LYS A 62 0.24 -3.37 0.64
C LYS A 62 -1.10 -3.67 -0.04
N ALA A 63 -2.09 -4.13 0.73
CA ALA A 63 -3.43 -4.34 0.22
C ALA A 63 -4.10 -3.00 -0.15
N ASP A 64 -3.95 -1.96 0.67
CA ASP A 64 -4.47 -0.61 0.39
C ASP A 64 -3.88 -0.02 -0.91
N GLU A 65 -2.56 -0.14 -1.10
CA GLU A 65 -1.88 0.30 -2.32
C GLU A 65 -2.34 -0.47 -3.57
N PHE A 66 -2.65 -1.77 -3.46
CA PHE A 66 -3.22 -2.54 -4.56
C PHE A 66 -4.64 -2.07 -4.92
N HIS A 67 -5.45 -1.68 -3.93
CA HIS A 67 -6.78 -1.11 -4.18
C HIS A 67 -6.70 0.33 -4.72
N HIS A 68 -5.71 1.13 -4.31
CA HIS A 68 -5.45 2.45 -4.90
C HIS A 68 -4.96 2.35 -6.34
N HIS A 69 -4.10 1.37 -6.66
CA HIS A 69 -3.71 1.04 -8.02
C HIS A 69 -4.95 0.68 -8.88
N ASP A 70 -5.87 -0.13 -8.37
CA ASP A 70 -7.11 -0.49 -9.09
C ASP A 70 -8.08 0.70 -9.24
N ALA A 71 -8.18 1.60 -8.24
CA ALA A 71 -9.02 2.79 -8.34
C ALA A 71 -8.46 3.84 -9.32
N ASN A 72 -7.14 3.99 -9.38
CA ASN A 72 -6.46 4.86 -10.36
C ASN A 72 -6.51 4.24 -11.77
N HIS A 73 -6.45 2.90 -11.88
CA HIS A 73 -6.65 2.19 -13.14
C HIS A 73 -8.11 2.24 -13.62
N PHE A 74 -9.11 2.19 -12.72
CA PHE A 74 -10.53 2.28 -13.06
C PHE A 74 -10.98 3.72 -13.40
N ALA A 75 -10.30 4.74 -12.87
CA ALA A 75 -10.49 6.11 -13.33
C ALA A 75 -9.97 6.35 -14.77
N SER A 76 -9.27 5.37 -15.36
CA SER A 76 -8.77 5.41 -16.74
C SER A 76 -9.55 4.50 -17.71
N VAL A 77 -10.75 4.01 -17.36
CA VAL A 77 -11.67 3.35 -18.33
C VAL A 77 -13.11 3.82 -18.11
N SER A 78 -13.41 5.10 -18.39
CA SER A 78 -14.80 5.52 -18.68
C SER A 78 -14.92 6.90 -19.35
N ILE A 79 -14.16 7.20 -20.42
CA ILE A 79 -14.51 8.33 -21.33
C ILE A 79 -14.16 8.05 -22.81
N TYR A 80 -14.32 6.82 -23.28
CA TYR A 80 -14.41 6.53 -24.72
C TYR A 80 -15.44 5.43 -24.99
N LEU A 81 -16.70 5.69 -24.64
CA LEU A 81 -17.85 5.15 -25.40
C LEU A 81 -19.13 5.96 -25.08
N LEU A 82 -19.24 7.14 -25.69
CA LEU A 82 -20.46 7.77 -26.22
C LEU A 82 -20.09 9.11 -26.87
#